data_AF-A0A9E0HPD4-F1
#
_entry.id   AF-A0A9E0HPD4-F1
#
_cell.length_a   1.000
_cell.length_b   1.000
_cell.length_c   1.000
_cell.angle_alpha   90.00
_cell.angle_beta   90.00
_cell.angle_gamma   90.00
#
_symmetry.space_group_name_H-M   'P 1'
#
loop_
_entity.id
_entity.type
_entity.pdbx_description
1 polymer ?
#
loop_
_entity_poly.entity_id
_entity_poly.type
_entity_poly.pdbx_seq_one_letter_code
_entity_poly.pdbx_strand_id
1 'polypeptide(L)'
;FFRGTGTGVSVKQNIARSKADLDAKNQLAAQAGTNIRAVADQYLGQTDNAEAAEVADKFQSLVREVMNTELADLRKIGEETRYLESTKEFTQYVAYEIKKNAMFRYMKKQAKTDERISEAARKRIDEILDEEIRKADLEEE
;
A
#
# COMPACT_ATOMS: atom_id res chain seq x y z
N PHE A 1 -8.92 5.55 4.98
CA PHE A 1 -7.44 5.59 5.07
C PHE A 1 -6.86 4.21 5.37
N PHE A 2 -5.65 3.92 4.88
CA PHE A 2 -4.76 2.91 5.46
C PHE A 2 -3.71 3.63 6.32
N ARG A 3 -3.32 3.05 7.46
CA ARG A 3 -2.38 3.68 8.41
C ARG A 3 -1.32 2.69 8.85
N GLY A 4 -0.07 3.12 8.93
CA GLY A 4 1.03 2.30 9.43
C GLY A 4 1.92 3.10 10.36
N THR A 5 2.37 2.45 11.42
CA THR A 5 3.36 3.00 12.33
C THR A 5 4.66 2.24 12.17
N GLY A 6 5.78 2.88 12.44
CA GLY A 6 7.08 2.23 12.30
C GLY A 6 8.02 2.65 13.40
N THR A 7 8.80 1.69 13.87
CA THR A 7 9.85 1.93 14.85
C THR A 7 11.21 1.48 14.32
N GLY A 8 12.24 2.30 14.55
CA GLY A 8 13.59 1.99 14.13
C GLY A 8 14.62 2.37 15.19
N VAL A 9 15.56 1.47 15.47
CA VAL A 9 16.64 1.71 16.45
C VAL A 9 18.01 1.64 15.76
N SER A 10 18.85 2.63 16.04
CA SER A 10 20.26 2.65 15.61
C SER A 10 21.07 3.71 16.36
N VAL A 11 22.36 3.45 16.56
CA VAL A 11 23.35 4.47 16.97
C VAL A 11 23.47 5.64 15.99
N LYS A 12 23.01 5.48 14.73
CA LYS A 12 22.96 6.56 13.73
C LYS A 12 21.51 6.98 13.50
N GLN A 13 21.18 8.24 13.76
CA GLN A 13 19.81 8.76 13.65
C GLN A 13 19.20 8.54 12.25
N ASN A 14 19.96 8.75 11.18
CA ASN A 14 19.47 8.53 9.81
C ASN A 14 19.09 7.06 9.55
N ILE A 15 19.85 6.10 10.11
CA ILE A 15 19.55 4.68 9.98
C ILE A 15 18.33 4.30 10.83
N ALA A 16 18.19 4.86 12.04
CA ALA A 16 17.00 4.68 12.85
C ALA A 16 15.74 5.17 12.11
N ARG A 17 15.84 6.34 11.44
CA ARG A 17 14.76 6.87 10.60
C ARG A 17 14.42 5.97 9.43
N SER A 18 15.40 5.55 8.63
CA SER A 18 15.14 4.66 7.50
C SER A 18 14.51 3.33 7.93
N LYS A 19 14.91 2.78 9.08
CA LYS A 19 14.28 1.57 9.63
C LYS A 19 12.80 1.81 10.00
N ALA A 20 12.52 2.92 10.68
CA ALA A 20 11.15 3.28 11.05
C ALA A 20 10.27 3.51 9.81
N ASP A 21 10.79 4.19 8.79
CA ASP A 21 10.07 4.41 7.52
C ASP A 21 9.75 3.09 6.81
N LEU A 22 10.72 2.17 6.75
CA LEU A 22 10.52 0.84 6.15
C LEU A 22 9.47 0.03 6.91
N ASP A 23 9.54 0.04 8.24
CA ASP A 23 8.59 -0.68 9.10
C ASP A 23 7.15 -0.18 8.91
N ALA A 24 6.94 1.14 8.92
CA ALA A 24 5.63 1.73 8.67
C ALA A 24 5.08 1.42 7.27
N LYS A 25 5.95 1.46 6.25
CA LYS A 25 5.57 1.09 4.87
C LYS A 25 5.22 -0.40 4.79
N ASN A 26 5.94 -1.28 5.48
CA ASN A 26 5.61 -2.71 5.50
C ASN A 26 4.23 -2.97 6.14
N GLN A 27 3.90 -2.26 7.23
CA GLN A 27 2.58 -2.37 7.85
C GLN A 27 1.45 -1.88 6.93
N LEU A 28 1.66 -0.75 6.23
CA LEU A 28 0.71 -0.26 5.22
C LEU A 28 0.55 -1.25 4.06
N ALA A 29 1.65 -1.79 3.54
CA ALA A 29 1.64 -2.78 2.46
C ALA A 29 0.89 -4.05 2.87
N ALA A 30 1.05 -4.50 4.11
CA ALA A 30 0.34 -5.66 4.63
C ALA A 30 -1.17 -5.43 4.72
N GLN A 31 -1.59 -4.25 5.19
CA GLN A 31 -3.01 -3.88 5.26
C GLN A 31 -3.64 -3.75 3.88
N ALA A 32 -2.99 -2.99 2.98
CA ALA A 32 -3.44 -2.81 1.61
C ALA A 32 -3.50 -4.16 0.87
N GLY A 33 -2.46 -4.99 1.03
CA GLY A 33 -2.38 -6.31 0.41
C GLY A 33 -3.48 -7.27 0.88
N THR A 34 -3.82 -7.26 2.16
CA THR A 34 -4.94 -8.07 2.69
C THR A 34 -6.29 -7.58 2.19
N ASN A 35 -6.52 -6.27 2.19
CA ASN A 35 -7.77 -5.70 1.67
C ASN A 35 -7.94 -6.00 0.18
N ILE A 36 -6.90 -5.79 -0.63
CA ILE A 36 -6.92 -6.07 -2.06
C ILE A 36 -7.10 -7.56 -2.36
N ARG A 37 -6.53 -8.49 -1.57
CA ARG A 37 -6.82 -9.93 -1.74
C ARG A 37 -8.30 -10.23 -1.49
N ALA A 38 -8.86 -9.71 -0.39
CA ALA A 38 -10.28 -9.91 -0.11
C ALA A 38 -11.18 -9.36 -1.23
N VAL A 39 -10.82 -8.20 -1.79
CA VAL A 39 -11.51 -7.65 -2.96
C VAL A 39 -11.34 -8.57 -4.18
N ALA A 40 -10.12 -8.99 -4.52
CA ALA A 40 -9.89 -9.89 -5.63
C ALA A 40 -10.71 -11.19 -5.49
N ASP A 41 -10.67 -11.83 -4.32
CA ASP A 41 -11.41 -13.07 -4.02
C ASP A 41 -12.93 -12.87 -4.17
N GLN A 42 -13.47 -11.75 -3.67
CA GLN A 42 -14.89 -11.42 -3.78
C GLN A 42 -15.35 -11.25 -5.24
N TYR A 43 -14.52 -10.64 -6.09
CA TYR A 43 -14.86 -10.38 -7.49
C TYR A 43 -14.58 -11.57 -8.40
N LEU A 44 -13.61 -12.42 -8.04
CA LEU A 44 -13.17 -13.55 -8.86
C LEU A 44 -13.88 -14.85 -8.51
N GLY A 45 -14.42 -15.00 -7.29
CA GLY A 45 -15.22 -16.16 -6.88
C GLY A 45 -16.51 -16.37 -7.70
N GLN A 46 -16.81 -15.50 -8.67
CA GLN A 46 -17.95 -15.59 -9.57
C GLN A 46 -17.58 -15.86 -11.06
N THR A 47 -16.30 -15.96 -11.41
CA THR A 47 -15.81 -16.05 -12.80
C THR A 47 -14.73 -17.12 -13.00
N ASP A 48 -14.48 -17.52 -14.25
CA ASP A 48 -13.55 -18.61 -14.60
C ASP A 48 -12.13 -18.47 -14.01
N ASN A 49 -11.56 -19.62 -13.63
CA ASN A 49 -10.42 -19.77 -12.72
C ASN A 49 -9.06 -19.28 -13.28
N ALA A 50 -8.92 -19.14 -14.60
CA ALA A 50 -7.64 -18.82 -15.24
C ALA A 50 -7.23 -17.34 -15.10
N GLU A 51 -8.19 -16.42 -15.23
CA GLU A 51 -7.94 -14.98 -15.12
C GLU A 51 -7.80 -14.52 -13.66
N ALA A 52 -8.39 -15.29 -12.74
CA ALA A 52 -8.38 -14.97 -11.31
C ALA A 52 -6.96 -14.93 -10.71
N ALA A 53 -6.12 -15.90 -11.06
CA ALA A 53 -4.75 -15.95 -10.58
C ALA A 53 -3.92 -14.77 -11.12
N GLU A 54 -4.03 -14.46 -12.42
CA GLU A 54 -3.33 -13.33 -13.05
C GLU A 54 -3.72 -11.99 -12.41
N VAL A 55 -5.01 -11.79 -12.17
CA VAL A 55 -5.54 -10.58 -11.52
C VAL A 55 -5.02 -10.45 -10.08
N ALA A 56 -5.07 -11.53 -9.29
CA ALA A 56 -4.58 -11.52 -7.90
C ALA A 56 -3.06 -11.22 -7.82
N ASP A 57 -2.26 -11.84 -8.68
CA ASP A 57 -0.81 -11.62 -8.74
C ASP A 57 -0.47 -10.18 -9.16
N LYS A 58 -1.22 -9.63 -10.13
CA LYS A 58 -1.03 -8.25 -10.55
C LYS A 58 -1.38 -7.28 -9.43
N PHE A 59 -2.46 -7.54 -8.69
CA PHE A 59 -2.85 -6.74 -7.55
C PHE A 59 -1.78 -6.69 -6.45
N GLN A 60 -1.16 -7.82 -6.12
CA GLN A 60 -0.02 -7.84 -5.19
C GLN A 60 1.15 -7.00 -5.68
N SER A 61 1.44 -7.06 -6.98
CA SER A 61 2.51 -6.25 -7.61
C SER A 61 2.19 -4.76 -7.53
N LEU A 62 0.95 -4.36 -7.85
CA LEU A 62 0.50 -2.97 -7.76
C LEU A 62 0.58 -2.41 -6.34
N VAL A 63 0.20 -3.19 -5.32
CA VAL A 63 0.35 -2.77 -3.91
C VAL A 63 1.81 -2.49 -3.57
N ARG A 64 2.74 -3.35 -4.00
CA ARG A 64 4.18 -3.14 -3.78
C ARG A 64 4.68 -1.88 -4.49
N GLU A 65 4.27 -1.67 -5.74
CA GLU A 65 4.63 -0.47 -6.52
C GLU A 65 4.12 0.81 -5.83
N VAL A 66 2.87 0.83 -5.35
CA VAL A 66 2.32 1.97 -4.61
C VAL A 66 3.16 2.29 -3.38
N MET A 67 3.52 1.27 -2.59
CA MET A 67 4.24 1.44 -1.34
C MET A 67 5.71 1.85 -1.53
N ASN A 68 6.31 1.43 -2.65
CA ASN A 68 7.66 1.82 -3.03
C ASN A 68 7.75 3.19 -3.67
N THR A 69 6.62 3.75 -4.14
CA THR A 69 6.62 5.07 -4.76
C THR A 69 6.31 6.15 -3.73
N GLU A 70 7.09 7.22 -3.71
CA GLU A 70 6.80 8.43 -2.89
C GLU A 70 5.54 9.19 -3.37
N LEU A 71 4.97 8.79 -4.53
CA LEU A 71 3.98 9.56 -5.28
C LEU A 71 2.52 9.29 -4.88
N ALA A 72 2.24 8.26 -4.09
CA ALA A 72 0.86 7.89 -3.75
C ALA A 72 0.39 8.57 -2.46
N ASP A 73 0.33 9.91 -2.44
CA ASP A 73 -0.28 10.72 -1.36
C ASP A 73 0.01 10.20 0.07
N LEU A 74 1.22 9.64 0.27
CA LEU A 74 1.63 8.98 1.49
C LEU A 74 2.02 10.08 2.46
N ARG A 75 1.14 10.35 3.40
CA ARG A 75 1.29 11.46 4.34
C ARG A 75 1.93 10.97 5.62
N LYS A 76 3.04 11.59 6.01
CA LYS A 76 3.55 11.46 7.38
C LYS A 76 2.68 12.27 8.32
N ILE A 77 2.04 11.62 9.28
CA ILE A 77 1.14 12.25 10.26
C ILE A 77 1.77 12.37 11.65
N GLY A 78 2.88 11.69 11.89
CA GLY A 78 3.64 11.79 13.13
C GLY A 78 5.09 11.35 12.95
N GLU A 79 5.98 12.01 13.68
CA GLU A 79 7.40 11.66 13.76
C GLU A 79 7.92 12.03 15.15
N GLU A 80 8.57 11.09 15.83
CA GLU A 80 9.21 11.33 17.13
C GLU A 80 10.57 10.64 17.16
N THR A 81 11.61 11.35 17.59
CA THR A 81 12.95 10.79 17.82
C THR A 81 13.25 10.83 19.31
N ARG A 82 13.69 9.69 19.87
CA ARG A 82 14.24 9.60 21.22
C ARG A 82 15.70 9.21 21.15
N TYR A 83 16.50 9.77 22.05
CA TYR A 83 17.89 9.38 22.24
C TYR A 83 18.05 8.74 23.61
N LEU A 84 18.60 7.53 23.64
CA LEU A 84 18.96 6.83 24.87
C LEU A 84 20.44 7.08 25.19
N GLU A 85 20.70 7.90 26.21
CA GLU A 85 22.06 8.25 26.63
C GLU A 85 22.88 7.03 27.07
N SER A 86 22.22 6.02 27.66
CA SER A 86 22.85 4.80 28.17
C SER A 86 23.40 3.88 27.08
N THR A 87 22.67 3.72 25.98
CA THR A 87 23.07 2.88 24.84
C THR A 87 23.65 3.70 23.68
N LYS A 88 23.57 5.03 23.76
CA LYS A 88 23.94 5.97 22.68
C LYS A 88 23.14 5.71 21.39
N GLU A 89 21.92 5.21 21.51
CA GLU A 89 21.05 4.86 20.39
C GLU A 89 19.94 5.88 20.19
N PHE A 90 19.57 6.06 18.92
CA PHE A 90 18.35 6.74 18.52
C PHE A 90 17.24 5.71 18.31
N THR A 91 16.07 5.99 18.89
CA THR A 91 14.81 5.34 18.57
C THR A 91 13.96 6.32 17.78
N GLN A 92 13.64 5.98 16.53
CA GLN A 92 12.72 6.74 15.70
C GLN A 92 11.35 6.07 15.69
N TYR A 93 10.30 6.86 15.88
CA TYR A 93 8.92 6.51 15.61
C TYR A 93 8.41 7.35 14.44
N VAL A 94 7.65 6.72 13.56
CA VAL A 94 6.95 7.39 12.46
C VAL A 94 5.53 6.84 12.34
N ALA A 95 4.63 7.69 11.88
CA ALA A 95 3.26 7.31 11.52
C ALA A 95 2.95 7.86 10.14
N TYR A 96 2.44 6.99 9.27
CA TYR A 96 2.02 7.31 7.91
C TYR A 96 0.55 6.96 7.70
N GLU A 97 -0.10 7.71 6.84
CA GLU A 97 -1.39 7.37 6.28
C GLU A 97 -1.41 7.56 4.77
N ILE A 98 -2.26 6.78 4.11
CA ILE A 98 -2.59 6.95 2.70
C ILE A 98 -4.12 6.89 2.55
N LYS A 99 -4.67 7.79 1.75
CA LYS A 99 -6.09 7.74 1.40
C LYS A 99 -6.38 6.52 0.54
N LYS A 100 -7.50 5.82 0.82
CA LYS A 100 -7.85 4.59 0.10
C LYS A 100 -8.08 4.90 -1.38
N ASN A 101 -8.85 5.95 -1.68
CA ASN A 101 -9.14 6.38 -3.04
C ASN A 101 -7.86 6.78 -3.82
N ALA A 102 -6.93 7.50 -3.19
CA ALA A 102 -5.66 7.89 -3.80
C ALA A 102 -4.80 6.66 -4.13
N MET A 103 -4.75 5.69 -3.21
CA MET A 103 -4.08 4.40 -3.43
C MET A 103 -4.66 3.68 -4.64
N PHE A 104 -5.99 3.49 -4.70
CA PHE A 104 -6.64 2.77 -5.80
C PHE A 104 -6.52 3.52 -7.14
N ARG A 105 -6.63 4.86 -7.16
CA ARG A 105 -6.39 5.66 -8.37
C ARG A 105 -4.96 5.49 -8.90
N TYR A 106 -3.98 5.45 -8.01
CA TYR A 106 -2.58 5.20 -8.40
C TYR A 106 -2.41 3.78 -8.97
N MET A 107 -2.97 2.76 -8.30
CA MET A 107 -2.97 1.38 -8.81
C MET A 107 -3.59 1.29 -10.20
N LYS A 108 -4.73 1.98 -10.42
CA LYS A 108 -5.42 2.01 -11.72
C LYS A 108 -4.55 2.64 -12.80
N LYS A 109 -3.83 3.73 -12.49
CA LYS A 109 -2.87 4.35 -13.40
C LYS A 109 -1.74 3.39 -13.78
N GLN A 110 -1.18 2.67 -12.82
CA GLN A 110 -0.09 1.70 -13.07
C GLN A 110 -0.56 0.47 -13.85
N ALA A 111 -1.78 -0.02 -13.59
CA ALA A 111 -2.36 -1.13 -14.35
C ALA A 111 -2.51 -0.78 -15.84
N LYS A 112 -2.87 0.47 -16.17
CA LYS A 112 -3.01 0.95 -17.55
C LYS A 112 -1.70 1.05 -18.33
N THR A 113 -0.57 1.13 -17.64
CA THR A 113 0.75 1.21 -18.29
C THR A 113 1.47 -0.13 -18.35
N ASP A 114 0.96 -1.19 -17.73
CA ASP A 114 1.61 -2.50 -17.73
C ASP A 114 1.19 -3.33 -18.95
N GLU A 115 2.09 -3.56 -19.90
CA GLU A 115 1.85 -4.35 -21.12
C GLU A 115 1.82 -5.86 -20.87
N ARG A 116 2.18 -6.33 -19.67
CA ARG A 116 2.31 -7.78 -19.35
C ARG A 116 1.01 -8.44 -18.91
N ILE A 117 -0.09 -7.68 -18.82
CA ILE A 117 -1.40 -8.21 -18.42
C ILE A 117 -2.29 -8.41 -19.64
N SER A 118 -3.04 -9.50 -19.64
CA SER A 118 -4.05 -9.76 -20.67
C SER A 118 -5.10 -8.64 -20.68
N GLU A 119 -5.72 -8.40 -21.85
CA GLU A 119 -6.75 -7.36 -21.98
C GLU A 119 -7.96 -7.63 -21.07
N ALA A 120 -8.32 -8.91 -20.92
CA ALA A 120 -9.37 -9.36 -20.01
C ALA A 120 -9.02 -9.07 -18.54
N ALA A 121 -7.83 -9.46 -18.09
CA ALA A 121 -7.36 -9.18 -16.73
C ALA A 121 -7.27 -7.67 -16.46
N ARG A 122 -6.78 -6.89 -17.43
CA ARG A 122 -6.71 -5.43 -17.33
C ARG A 122 -8.09 -4.81 -17.15
N LYS A 123 -9.07 -5.22 -17.96
CA LYS A 123 -10.45 -4.76 -17.85
C LYS A 123 -11.03 -5.09 -16.48
N ARG A 124 -10.80 -6.32 -16.00
CA ARG A 124 -11.29 -6.75 -14.69
C ARG A 124 -10.66 -5.96 -13.54
N ILE A 125 -9.35 -5.70 -13.60
CA ILE A 125 -8.66 -4.84 -12.63
C ILE A 125 -9.22 -3.43 -12.66
N ASP A 126 -9.49 -2.87 -13.84
CA ASP A 126 -10.06 -1.53 -13.99
C ASP A 126 -11.47 -1.44 -13.37
N GLU A 127 -12.34 -2.43 -13.62
CA GLU A 127 -13.68 -2.54 -13.03
C GLU A 127 -13.64 -2.64 -11.50
N ILE A 128 -12.76 -3.50 -10.97
CA ILE A 128 -12.59 -3.68 -9.53
C ILE A 128 -12.12 -2.37 -8.89
N LEU A 129 -11.10 -1.74 -9.46
CA LEU A 129 -10.54 -0.51 -8.92
C LEU A 129 -11.52 0.66 -9.00
N ASP A 130 -12.34 0.77 -10.05
CA ASP A 130 -13.39 1.81 -10.13
C ASP A 130 -14.41 1.67 -9.02
N GLU A 131 -14.85 0.44 -8.75
CA GLU A 131 -15.82 0.19 -7.70
C GLU A 131 -15.23 0.42 -6.31
N GLU A 132 -13.97 0.04 -6.07
CA GLU A 132 -13.28 0.33 -4.80
C GLU A 132 -12.98 1.83 -4.63
N ILE A 133 -12.69 2.57 -5.71
CA ILE A 133 -12.60 4.04 -5.67
C ILE A 133 -13.95 4.64 -5.26
N ARG A 134 -15.05 4.20 -5.88
CA ARG A 134 -16.40 4.67 -5.57
C ARG A 134 -16.77 4.41 -4.11
N LYS A 135 -16.51 3.20 -3.60
CA LYS A 135 -16.73 2.86 -2.19
C LYS A 135 -15.87 3.73 -1.27
N ALA A 136 -14.59 3.90 -1.59
CA ALA A 136 -13.68 4.71 -0.79
C ALA A 136 -14.07 6.20 -0.76
N ASP A 137 -14.58 6.75 -1.86
CA ASP A 137 -15.08 8.12 -1.92
C ASP A 137 -16.36 8.29 -1.07
N LEU A 138 -17.28 7.32 -1.09
CA LEU A 138 -18.49 7.32 -0.25
C LEU A 138 -18.19 7.16 1.25
N GLU A 139 -17.13 6.44 1.61
CA GLU A 139 -16.68 6.32 3.02
C GLU A 139 -16.03 7.62 3.55
N GLU A 140 -15.63 8.54 2.67
CA GLU A 140 -15.00 9.82 3.02
C GLU A 140 -16.01 10.99 3.16
N GLU A 141 -17.27 10.81 2.76
CA GLU A 141 -18.41 11.74 2.98
C GLU A 141 -19.09 11.53 4.35
#